data_AF-A0A2N2SQR9-F1
#
_entry.id   AF-A0A2N2SQR9-F1
#
_cell.length_a   1.000
_cell.length_b   1.000
_cell.length_c   1.000
_cell.angle_alpha   90.00
_cell.angle_beta   90.00
_cell.angle_gamma   90.00
#
_symmetry.space_group_name_H-M   'P 1'
#
loop_
_entity.id
_entity.type
_entity.pdbx_description
1 polymer ?
#
loop_
_entity_poly.entity_id
_entity_poly.type
_entity_poly.pdbx_seq_one_letter_code
_entity_poly.pdbx_strand_id
1 'polypeptide(L)'
;RIPLARGPLDEHLFRAWKISKRQDQDISAVFAGFSIVHHHGIVSSARLAFGGMAATPKRASHAEATLIGRPFDAAALSDARAALALDFQPLSDMRASAEYRMNVAQNLLTRLHHELAGHPTRIDSVEADHAQH
;
A
#
# COMPACT_ATOMS: atom_id res chain seq x y z
N ARG A 1 -16.09 -5.11 -10.35
CA ARG A 1 -14.67 -5.43 -10.65
C ARG A 1 -14.30 -4.68 -11.92
N ILE A 2 -13.31 -3.77 -11.87
CA ILE A 2 -12.80 -3.09 -13.07
C ILE A 2 -11.88 -4.08 -13.79
N PRO A 3 -12.06 -4.35 -15.10
CA PRO A 3 -11.17 -5.24 -15.82
C PRO A 3 -9.82 -4.54 -16.03
N LEU A 4 -8.75 -5.12 -15.50
CA LEU A 4 -7.39 -4.76 -15.89
C LEU A 4 -7.02 -5.69 -17.04
N ALA A 5 -6.99 -5.17 -18.28
CA ALA A 5 -6.40 -5.90 -19.40
C ALA A 5 -4.87 -5.91 -19.21
N ARG A 6 -4.23 -7.09 -19.33
CA ARG A 6 -2.80 -7.24 -19.62
C ARG A 6 -2.37 -8.70 -19.87
N GLY A 7 -1.15 -8.85 -20.39
CA GLY A 7 -0.65 -10.05 -21.08
C GLY A 7 -0.33 -11.23 -20.15
N PRO A 8 -0.10 -12.43 -20.71
CA PRO A 8 -0.04 -13.69 -19.95
C PRO A 8 1.14 -13.84 -18.97
N LEU A 9 2.11 -12.91 -18.96
CA LEU A 9 3.28 -12.89 -18.06
C LEU A 9 3.25 -11.71 -17.07
N ASP A 10 2.17 -10.93 -17.09
CA ASP A 10 2.03 -9.74 -16.27
C ASP A 10 1.30 -10.13 -14.99
N GLU A 11 2.02 -10.11 -13.88
CA GLU A 11 1.39 -10.33 -12.57
C GLU A 11 0.87 -9.00 -12.03
N HIS A 12 -0.43 -8.98 -11.75
CA HIS A 12 -1.15 -7.80 -11.32
C HIS A 12 -1.60 -7.92 -9.87
N LEU A 13 -1.14 -6.99 -9.04
CA LEU A 13 -1.64 -6.86 -7.67
C LEU A 13 -2.38 -5.55 -7.50
N PHE A 14 -3.65 -5.64 -7.09
CA PHE A 14 -4.43 -4.50 -6.62
C PHE A 14 -4.87 -4.73 -5.17
N ARG A 15 -4.64 -3.73 -4.32
CA ARG A 15 -5.06 -3.72 -2.92
C ARG A 15 -5.56 -2.34 -2.52
N ALA A 16 -6.55 -2.32 -1.63
CA ALA A 16 -7.03 -1.10 -1.02
C ALA A 16 -7.25 -1.31 0.47
N TRP A 17 -6.84 -0.33 1.27
CA TRP A 17 -7.01 -0.34 2.71
C TRP A 17 -7.63 0.95 3.19
N LYS A 18 -8.59 0.79 4.10
CA LYS A 18 -9.18 1.88 4.87
C LYS A 18 -8.71 1.74 6.31
N ILE A 19 -8.10 2.80 6.85
CA ILE A 19 -7.65 2.88 8.23
C ILE A 19 -8.44 3.99 8.92
N SER A 20 -9.20 3.62 9.95
CA SER A 20 -10.04 4.49 10.77
C SER A 20 -10.01 4.05 12.22
N LYS A 21 -10.46 4.92 13.14
CA LYS A 21 -10.47 4.62 14.58
C LYS A 21 -11.52 3.55 14.92
N ARG A 22 -12.64 3.53 14.20
CA ARG A 22 -13.64 2.45 14.23
C ARG A 22 -13.73 1.78 12.86
N GLN A 23 -14.03 0.49 12.82
CA GLN A 23 -14.16 -0.26 11.57
C GLN A 23 -15.42 0.15 10.79
N ASP A 24 -16.54 0.30 11.49
CA ASP A 24 -17.82 0.73 10.90
C ASP A 24 -18.14 2.20 11.20
N GLN A 25 -18.81 2.86 10.25
CA GLN A 25 -19.34 4.24 10.38
C GLN A 25 -18.29 5.31 10.76
N ASP A 26 -17.05 5.18 10.28
CA ASP A 26 -15.99 6.16 10.54
C ASP A 26 -15.34 6.69 9.26
N ILE A 27 -14.88 7.94 9.32
CA ILE A 27 -14.15 8.60 8.23
C ILE A 27 -12.69 8.17 8.32
N SER A 28 -12.14 7.66 7.22
CA SER A 28 -10.76 7.18 7.15
C SER A 28 -9.78 8.24 7.64
N ALA A 29 -8.91 7.88 8.59
CA ALA A 29 -7.69 8.63 8.85
C ALA A 29 -6.75 8.51 7.65
N VAL A 30 -6.55 7.30 7.13
CA VAL A 30 -5.79 7.06 5.90
C VAL A 30 -6.56 6.08 5.02
N PHE A 31 -6.66 6.40 3.74
CA PHE A 31 -7.07 5.46 2.70
C PHE A 31 -5.90 5.25 1.74
N ALA A 32 -5.65 4.01 1.34
CA ALA A 32 -4.63 3.66 0.37
C ALA A 32 -5.21 2.77 -0.71
N GLY A 33 -4.90 3.04 -1.97
CA GLY A 33 -5.24 2.20 -3.12
C GLY A 33 -4.01 1.99 -3.98
N PHE A 34 -3.51 0.76 -4.04
CA PHE A 34 -2.26 0.40 -4.69
C PHE A 34 -2.51 -0.54 -5.87
N SER A 35 -1.80 -0.30 -6.96
CA SER A 35 -1.72 -1.19 -8.11
C SER A 35 -0.26 -1.36 -8.52
N ILE A 36 0.24 -2.59 -8.44
CA ILE A 36 1.57 -2.97 -8.90
C ILE A 36 1.42 -3.95 -10.06
N VAL A 37 2.30 -3.79 -11.04
CA VAL A 37 2.48 -4.73 -12.14
C VAL A 37 3.96 -5.09 -12.19
N HIS A 38 4.25 -6.37 -12.21
CA HIS A 38 5.62 -6.86 -12.36
C HIS A 38 5.73 -7.92 -13.45
N HIS A 39 6.90 -7.98 -14.07
CA HIS A 39 7.29 -9.02 -15.02
C HIS A 39 8.59 -9.63 -14.52
N HIS A 40 8.60 -10.95 -14.31
CA HIS A 40 9.78 -11.68 -13.80
C HIS A 40 10.39 -11.03 -12.55
N GLY A 41 9.54 -10.61 -11.61
CA GLY A 41 9.97 -9.99 -10.34
C GLY A 41 10.37 -8.51 -10.43
N ILE A 42 10.39 -7.89 -11.63
CA ILE A 42 10.70 -6.47 -11.81
C ILE A 42 9.41 -5.65 -11.95
N VAL A 43 9.27 -4.60 -11.16
CA VAL A 43 8.11 -3.70 -11.21
C VAL A 43 8.14 -2.89 -12.50
N SER A 44 7.13 -3.08 -13.36
CA SER A 44 6.96 -2.32 -14.61
C SER A 44 6.01 -1.14 -14.46
N SER A 45 5.11 -1.19 -13.47
CA SER A 45 4.18 -0.10 -13.18
C SER A 45 3.81 -0.09 -11.70
N ALA A 46 3.89 1.07 -11.07
CA ALA A 46 3.41 1.31 -9.72
C ALA A 46 2.44 2.49 -9.69
N ARG A 47 1.28 2.30 -9.08
CA ARG A 47 0.32 3.35 -8.76
C ARG A 47 -0.04 3.26 -7.28
N LEU A 48 0.37 4.25 -6.51
CA LEU A 48 0.21 4.35 -5.07
C LEU A 48 -0.63 5.60 -4.75
N ALA A 49 -1.94 5.44 -4.59
CA ALA A 49 -2.84 6.55 -4.28
C ALA A 49 -3.20 6.58 -2.79
N PHE A 50 -3.22 7.78 -2.21
CA PHE A 50 -3.58 7.99 -0.82
C PHE A 50 -4.66 9.05 -0.65
N GLY A 51 -5.59 8.80 0.29
CA GLY A 51 -6.55 9.77 0.83
C GLY A 51 -6.29 10.00 2.32
N GLY A 52 -6.59 11.22 2.81
CA GLY A 52 -6.28 11.60 4.21
C GLY A 52 -4.81 11.95 4.47
N MET A 53 -3.97 11.94 3.43
CA MET A 53 -2.55 12.32 3.46
C MET A 53 -2.27 13.72 2.88
N ALA A 54 -3.25 14.31 2.19
CA ALA A 54 -3.22 15.62 1.58
C ALA A 54 -4.65 16.19 1.51
N ALA A 55 -4.80 17.46 1.13
CA ALA A 55 -6.11 18.12 1.00
C ALA A 55 -7.04 17.40 0.00
N THR A 56 -6.47 16.86 -1.08
CA THR A 56 -7.17 16.02 -2.06
C THR A 56 -6.48 14.66 -2.18
N PRO A 57 -7.21 13.58 -2.50
CA PRO A 57 -6.59 12.31 -2.83
C PRO A 57 -5.58 12.50 -3.96
N LYS A 58 -4.37 11.94 -3.80
CA LYS A 58 -3.32 12.04 -4.81
C LYS A 58 -2.41 10.82 -4.83
N ARG A 59 -1.66 10.68 -5.92
CA ARG A 59 -0.63 9.66 -6.09
C ARG A 59 0.68 10.08 -5.41
N ALA A 60 1.42 9.08 -4.96
CA ALA A 60 2.76 9.20 -4.38
C ALA A 60 3.81 9.03 -5.48
N SER A 61 3.97 10.05 -6.32
CA SER A 61 4.81 9.95 -7.54
C SER A 61 6.27 9.68 -7.22
N HIS A 62 6.81 10.22 -6.13
CA HIS A 62 8.19 9.97 -5.74
C HIS A 62 8.34 8.52 -5.27
N ALA A 63 7.43 8.03 -4.42
CA ALA A 63 7.44 6.63 -3.97
C ALA A 63 7.19 5.62 -5.11
N GLU A 64 6.39 5.97 -6.11
CA GLU A 64 6.21 5.12 -7.30
C GLU A 64 7.49 5.03 -8.13
N ALA A 65 8.20 6.15 -8.28
CA ALA A 65 9.45 6.21 -9.04
C ALA A 65 10.56 5.35 -8.41
N THR A 66 10.59 5.19 -7.08
CA THR A 66 11.58 4.32 -6.43
C THR A 66 11.34 2.83 -6.68
N LEU A 67 10.14 2.43 -7.12
CA LEU A 67 9.79 1.04 -7.34
C LEU A 67 9.99 0.61 -8.80
N ILE A 68 9.70 1.49 -9.75
CA ILE A 68 9.70 1.15 -11.18
C ILE A 68 11.11 0.79 -11.66
N GLY A 69 11.22 -0.31 -12.42
CA GLY A 69 12.46 -0.75 -13.05
C GLY A 69 13.36 -1.63 -12.19
N ARG A 70 12.93 -2.00 -10.98
CA ARG A 70 13.70 -2.87 -10.07
C ARG A 70 12.81 -3.91 -9.36
N PRO A 71 13.39 -4.93 -8.70
CA PRO A 71 12.63 -5.80 -7.82
C PRO A 71 12.02 -5.03 -6.66
N PHE A 72 10.82 -5.41 -6.23
CA PHE A 72 10.23 -4.87 -5.01
C PHE A 72 10.79 -5.61 -3.78
N ASP A 73 12.09 -5.42 -3.53
CA ASP A 73 12.84 -5.98 -2.40
C ASP A 73 12.80 -5.06 -1.16
N ALA A 74 13.50 -5.45 -0.09
CA ALA A 74 13.57 -4.67 1.15
C ALA A 74 14.17 -3.26 0.97
N ALA A 75 15.12 -3.11 0.04
CA ALA A 75 15.72 -1.81 -0.27
C ALA A 75 14.71 -0.92 -1.00
N ALA A 76 14.02 -1.45 -2.02
CA ALA A 76 12.97 -0.75 -2.74
C ALA A 76 11.81 -0.36 -1.80
N LEU A 77 11.46 -1.20 -0.83
CA LEU A 77 10.50 -0.88 0.22
C LEU A 77 10.97 0.28 1.10
N SER A 78 12.23 0.25 1.56
CA SER A 78 12.81 1.32 2.36
C SER A 78 12.79 2.65 1.59
N ASP A 79 13.23 2.63 0.34
CA ASP A 79 13.27 3.81 -0.54
C ASP A 79 11.86 4.39 -0.76
N ALA A 80 10.88 3.53 -1.07
CA ALA A 80 9.49 3.95 -1.28
C ALA A 80 8.88 4.56 -0.01
N ARG A 81 9.15 3.97 1.17
CA ARG A 81 8.68 4.50 2.46
C ARG A 81 9.27 5.87 2.78
N ALA A 82 10.56 6.07 2.50
CA ALA A 82 11.22 7.35 2.69
C ALA A 82 10.69 8.43 1.72
N ALA A 83 10.46 8.06 0.47
CA ALA A 83 9.95 8.96 -0.56
C ALA A 83 8.54 9.50 -0.29
N LEU A 84 7.74 8.82 0.56
CA LEU A 84 6.43 9.33 0.98
C LEU A 84 6.51 10.70 1.66
N ALA A 85 7.63 11.05 2.31
CA ALA A 85 7.82 12.37 2.92
C ALA A 85 7.97 13.49 1.87
N LEU A 86 8.41 13.16 0.65
CA LEU A 86 8.44 14.09 -0.49
C LEU A 86 7.05 14.24 -1.11
N ASP A 87 6.25 13.17 -1.06
CA ASP A 87 4.90 13.17 -1.60
C ASP A 87 3.89 13.82 -0.65
N PHE A 88 4.03 13.73 0.67
CA PHE A 88 2.98 14.12 1.62
C PHE A 88 3.48 14.90 2.82
N GLN A 89 2.66 15.88 3.23
CA GLN A 89 2.78 16.61 4.50
C GLN A 89 1.38 16.59 5.17
N PRO A 90 1.01 15.47 5.83
CA PRO A 90 -0.31 15.32 6.40
C PRO A 90 -0.54 16.28 7.56
N LEU A 91 -1.79 16.68 7.78
CA LEU A 91 -2.19 17.50 8.92
C LEU A 91 -2.57 16.61 10.12
N SER A 92 -2.37 17.15 11.32
CA SER A 92 -2.91 16.57 12.55
C SER A 92 -4.34 17.07 12.78
N ASP A 93 -5.25 16.17 13.13
CA ASP A 93 -6.61 16.51 13.56
C ASP A 93 -7.12 15.52 14.63
N MET A 94 -8.37 15.66 15.03
CA MET A 94 -9.04 14.77 16.00
C MET A 94 -9.16 13.30 15.56
N ARG A 95 -8.91 12.98 14.29
CA ARG A 95 -8.92 11.60 13.79
C ARG A 95 -7.55 10.94 13.91
N ALA A 96 -6.47 11.69 13.64
CA ALA A 96 -5.09 11.20 13.72
C ALA A 96 -4.06 12.34 13.64
N SER A 97 -2.90 12.14 14.26
CA SER A 97 -1.73 13.01 14.07
C SER A 97 -1.10 12.83 12.69
N ALA A 98 -0.39 13.86 12.22
CA ALA A 98 0.40 13.83 11.00
C ALA A 98 1.42 12.67 10.99
N GLU A 99 2.13 12.48 12.10
CA GLU A 99 3.08 11.39 12.28
C GLU A 99 2.41 10.02 12.17
N TYR A 100 1.27 9.83 12.84
CA TYR A 100 0.51 8.58 12.76
C TYR A 100 0.07 8.29 11.32
N ARG A 101 -0.43 9.30 10.60
CA ARG A 101 -0.83 9.17 9.19
C ARG A 101 0.34 8.73 8.31
N MET A 102 1.52 9.33 8.50
CA MET A 102 2.74 8.95 7.78
C MET A 102 3.17 7.51 8.10
N ASN A 103 3.20 7.15 9.38
CA ASN A 103 3.55 5.79 9.83
C ASN A 103 2.60 4.74 9.26
N VAL A 104 1.29 5.03 9.24
CA VAL A 104 0.30 4.15 8.62
C VAL A 104 0.55 4.00 7.13
N ALA A 105 0.75 5.10 6.40
CA ALA A 105 0.99 5.05 4.96
C ALA A 105 2.23 4.21 4.61
N GLN A 106 3.32 4.38 5.37
CA GLN A 106 4.54 3.59 5.26
C GLN A 106 4.32 2.10 5.57
N ASN A 107 3.58 1.79 6.64
CA ASN A 107 3.30 0.40 7.02
C ASN A 107 2.39 -0.31 6.01
N LEU A 108 1.54 0.42 5.29
CA LEU A 108 0.74 -0.15 4.19
C LEU A 108 1.61 -0.57 3.00
N LEU A 109 2.75 0.10 2.76
CA LEU A 109 3.74 -0.37 1.78
C LEU A 109 4.43 -1.65 2.26
N THR A 110 4.78 -1.74 3.54
CA THR A 110 5.34 -2.97 4.14
C THR A 110 4.36 -4.13 4.01
N ARG A 111 3.08 -3.88 4.28
CA ARG A 111 2.02 -4.87 4.08
C ARG A 111 1.93 -5.33 2.63
N LEU A 112 1.94 -4.40 1.68
CA LEU A 112 1.92 -4.73 0.25
C LEU A 112 3.10 -5.62 -0.14
N HIS A 113 4.30 -5.31 0.36
CA HIS A 113 5.51 -6.09 0.11
C HIS A 113 5.39 -7.53 0.65
N HIS A 114 4.87 -7.71 1.86
CA HIS A 114 4.62 -9.05 2.42
C HIS A 114 3.59 -9.84 1.60
N GLU A 115 2.51 -9.20 1.14
CA GLU A 115 1.51 -9.88 0.30
C GLU A 115 2.07 -10.31 -1.07
N LEU A 116 2.95 -9.50 -1.68
CA LEU A 116 3.66 -9.88 -2.90
C LEU A 116 4.62 -11.04 -2.68
N ALA A 117 5.23 -11.13 -1.50
CA ALA A 117 6.08 -12.25 -1.12
C ALA A 117 5.30 -13.49 -0.65
N GLY A 118 3.97 -13.49 -0.75
CA GLY A 118 3.11 -14.63 -0.37
C GLY A 118 2.88 -14.80 1.14
N HIS A 119 3.19 -13.79 1.96
CA HIS A 119 3.00 -13.86 3.41
C HIS A 119 1.60 -13.38 3.82
N PRO A 120 0.91 -14.06 4.75
CA PRO A 120 -0.37 -13.60 5.26
C PRO A 120 -0.20 -12.32 6.10
N THR A 121 -1.08 -11.33 5.89
CA THR A 121 -0.94 -9.98 6.49
C THR A 121 -2.15 -9.53 7.31
N ARG A 122 -3.17 -10.39 7.47
CA ARG A 122 -4.36 -10.11 8.30
C ARG A 122 -4.35 -11.05 9.51
N ILE A 123 -4.60 -10.52 10.70
CA ILE A 123 -4.60 -11.34 11.93
C ILE A 123 -5.71 -12.41 11.86
N ASP A 124 -6.88 -12.07 11.29
CA ASP A 124 -7.98 -13.02 11.08
C ASP A 124 -7.67 -14.15 10.08
N SER A 125 -6.54 -14.09 9.34
CA SER A 125 -6.15 -15.12 8.36
C SER A 125 -5.23 -16.20 8.93
N VAL A 126 -4.89 -16.15 10.23
CA VAL A 126 -4.01 -17.13 10.89
C VAL A 126 -4.79 -18.32 11.48
N GLU A 127 -6.12 -18.24 11.59
CA GLU A 127 -6.94 -19.30 12.21
C GLU A 127 -7.44 -20.38 11.24
N ALA A 128 -7.19 -20.26 9.93
CA ALA A 128 -7.76 -21.18 8.95
C ALA A 128 -6.98 -22.50 8.73
N ASP A 129 -5.80 -22.67 9.35
CA ASP A 129 -4.90 -23.80 9.05
C ASP A 129 -4.73 -24.81 10.21
N HIS A 130 -5.62 -24.78 11.21
CA HIS A 130 -5.64 -25.74 12.32
C HIS A 130 -6.97 -26.50 12.42
N ALA A 131 -7.49 -26.96 11.28
CA ALA A 131 -8.59 -27.91 11.23
C ALA A 131 -8.30 -29.04 10.24
N GLN A 132 -7.23 -29.80 10.49
CA GLN A 132 -7.06 -31.17 10.01
C GLN A 132 -5.89 -31.84 10.76
N HIS A 133 -6.24 -32.49 11.88
CA HIS A 133 -5.67 -33.75 12.36
C HIS A 133 -6.73 -34.44 13.20
#